data_AF-A0A5N9G153-F1
#
_entry.id   AF-A0A5N9G153-F1
#
_cell.length_a   1.000
_cell.length_b   1.000
_cell.length_c   1.000
_cell.angle_alpha   90.00
_cell.angle_beta   90.00
_cell.angle_gamma   90.00
#
_symmetry.space_group_name_H-M   'P 1'
#
loop_
_entity.id
_entity.type
_entity.pdbx_description
1 polymer ?
#
loop_
_entity_poly.entity_id
_entity_poly.type
_entity_poly.pdbx_seq_one_letter_code
_entity_poly.pdbx_strand_id
1 'polypeptide(L)' 'MKITDVKTYITMPIDNLPWLFVEVHTDEGITGLGECSWYGNNNLIEKGIESV' A
#
# COMPACT_ATOMS: atom_id res chain seq x y z
N MET A 1 -17.10 8.75 -10.88
CA MET A 1 -15.84 8.49 -10.16
C MET A 1 -16.14 7.56 -8.99
N LYS A 2 -15.85 6.26 -9.17
CA LYS A 2 -15.96 5.21 -8.15
C LYS A 2 -14.66 4.43 -8.11
N ILE A 3 -14.22 4.04 -6.92
CA ILE A 3 -13.06 3.15 -6.74
C ILE A 3 -13.49 1.73 -7.16
N THR A 4 -12.70 1.11 -8.04
CA THR A 4 -12.95 -0.23 -8.57
C THR A 4 -11.97 -1.26 -8.03
N ASP A 5 -10.76 -0.84 -7.68
CA ASP A 5 -9.73 -1.72 -7.12
C ASP A 5 -8.77 -0.92 -6.23
N VAL A 6 -8.18 -1.60 -5.24
CA VAL A 6 -7.15 -1.07 -4.36
C VAL A 6 -6.05 -2.11 -4.24
N LYS A 7 -4.84 -1.74 -4.66
CA LYS A 7 -3.66 -2.60 -4.58
C LYS A 7 -2.68 -2.06 -3.55
N THR A 8 -2.08 -2.96 -2.79
CA THR A 8 -1.01 -2.65 -1.85
C THR A 8 0.32 -3.11 -2.41
N TYR A 9 1.35 -2.30 -2.21
CA TYR A 9 2.73 -2.65 -2.57
C TYR A 9 3.60 -2.44 -1.34
N ILE A 10 4.22 -3.52 -0.88
CA ILE A 10 5.25 -3.46 0.16
C ILE A 10 6.60 -3.50 -0.53
N THR A 11 7.41 -2.48 -0.28
CA THR A 11 8.79 -2.40 -0.77
C THR A 11 9.74 -2.30 0.41
N MET A 12 10.99 -2.72 0.25
CA MET A 12 11.96 -2.65 1.34
C MET A 12 13.28 -2.06 0.81
N PRO A 13 13.35 -0.73 0.59
CA PRO A 13 14.57 -0.09 0.11
C PRO A 13 15.70 -0.11 1.16
N ILE A 14 15.36 -0.30 2.44
CA ILE A 14 16.28 -0.44 3.56
C ILE A 14 15.87 -1.70 4.32
N ASP A 15 16.84 -2.58 4.64
CA ASP A 15 16.58 -3.83 5.36
C ASP A 15 15.79 -3.59 6.66
N ASN A 16 14.74 -4.39 6.86
CA ASN A 16 13.81 -4.32 8.00
C ASN A 16 13.03 -3.01 8.13
N LEU A 17 12.93 -2.22 7.04
CA LEU A 17 12.10 -1.02 6.97
C LEU A 17 11.12 -1.15 5.80
N PRO A 18 10.03 -1.92 5.95
CA PRO A 18 9.04 -2.06 4.89
C PRO A 18 8.33 -0.72 4.67
N TRP A 19 8.17 -0.31 3.42
CA TRP A 19 7.42 0.85 2.97
C TRP A 19 6.15 0.39 2.29
N LEU A 20 5.02 1.03 2.63
CA LEU A 20 3.71 0.70 2.09
C LEU A 20 3.27 1.77 1.10
N PHE A 21 2.89 1.32 -0.10
CA PHE A 21 2.18 2.12 -1.08
C PHE A 21 0.80 1.54 -1.36
N VAL A 22 -0.15 2.42 -1.65
CA VAL A 22 -1.51 2.07 -2.05
C VAL A 22 -1.79 2.69 -3.42
N GLU A 23 -2.18 1.85 -4.36
CA GLU A 23 -2.64 2.27 -5.68
C GLU A 23 -4.15 2.09 -5.76
N VAL A 24 -4.84 3.16 -6.15
CA VAL A 24 -6.30 3.21 -6.27
C VAL A 24 -6.67 3.32 -7.73
N HIS A 25 -7.50 2.40 -8.22
CA HIS A 25 -8.05 2.41 -9.56
C HIS A 25 -9.53 2.85 -9.53
N THR A 26 -9.96 3.57 -10.56
CA THR A 26 -11.34 4.03 -10.70
C THR A 26 -12.01 3.57 -11.99
N ASP A 27 -13.34 3.63 -12.03
CA ASP A 27 -14.15 3.33 -13.20
C ASP A 27 -13.96 4.30 -14.38
N GLU A 28 -13.31 5.44 -14.14
CA GLU A 28 -12.95 6.44 -15.15
C GLU A 28 -11.52 6.23 -15.71
N GLY A 29 -10.81 5.20 -15.26
CA GLY A 29 -9.43 4.92 -15.65
C GLY A 29 -8.38 5.81 -14.97
N ILE A 30 -8.79 6.67 -14.03
CA ILE A 30 -7.89 7.46 -13.19
C ILE A 30 -7.26 6.52 -12.15
N THR A 31 -5.93 6.60 -12.04
CA THR A 31 -5.14 5.87 -11.04
C THR A 31 -4.39 6.85 -10.16
N GLY A 32 -4.36 6.61 -8.85
CA GLY A 32 -3.58 7.38 -7.88
C GLY A 32 -2.67 6.47 -7.06
N LEU A 33 -1.42 6.89 -6.82
CA LEU A 33 -0.46 6.20 -5.96
C LEU A 33 -0.19 7.05 -4.71
N GLY A 34 -0.41 6.47 -3.53
CA GLY A 34 -0.17 7.10 -2.24
C GLY A 34 0.83 6.30 -1.40
N GLU A 35 1.65 7.02 -0.64
CA GLU A 35 2.58 6.46 0.33
C GLU A 35 1.90 6.45 1.72
N CYS A 36 1.94 5.32 2.43
CA CYS A 36 1.22 5.10 3.69
C CYS A 36 2.11 4.38 4.73
N SER A 37 3.42 4.54 4.65
CA SER A 37 4.35 3.93 5.59
C SER A 37 4.26 4.66 6.93
N TRP A 38 3.94 3.91 7.97
CA TRP A 38 4.17 4.29 9.34
C TRP A 38 5.49 3.70 9.85
N TYR A 39 6.58 4.47 9.70
CA TYR A 39 7.94 4.05 10.07
C TYR A 39 8.08 3.49 11.49
N GLY A 40 7.22 3.88 12.43
CA GLY A 40 7.24 3.36 13.80
C GLY A 40 6.70 1.94 13.97
N ASN A 41 5.97 1.39 12.98
CA ASN A 41 5.28 0.11 13.14
C ASN A 41 4.90 -0.62 11.83
N ASN A 42 5.61 -0.35 10.71
CA ASN A 42 5.27 -0.94 9.40
C ASN A 42 5.21 -2.47 9.40
N ASN A 43 5.97 -3.14 10.26
CA ASN A 43 5.94 -4.60 10.39
C ASN A 43 4.57 -5.15 10.81
N LEU A 44 3.73 -4.37 11.52
CA LEU A 44 2.34 -4.81 11.82
C LEU A 44 1.43 -4.67 10.61
N ILE A 45 1.66 -3.64 9.79
CA ILE A 45 0.89 -3.37 8.59
C ILE A 45 1.15 -4.46 7.54
N GLU A 46 2.43 -4.82 7.34
CA GLU A 46 2.85 -5.94 6.48
C GLU A 46 2.13 -7.25 6.86
N LYS A 47 2.23 -7.64 8.13
CA LYS A 47 1.58 -8.87 8.64
C LYS A 47 0.07 -8.86 8.46
N GLY A 48 -0.57 -7.69 8.60
CA GLY A 48 -2.01 -7.55 8.36
C GLY A 48 -2.37 -7.83 6.90
N ILE A 49 -1.59 -7.30 5.96
CA ILE A 49 -1.79 -7.50 4.52
C ILE A 49 -1.54 -8.96 4.13
N GLU A 50 -0.56 -9.64 4.71
CA GLU A 50 -0.27 -11.05 4.41
C GLU A 50 -1.28 -12.05 4.99
N SER A 51 -2.20 -11.59 5.87
CA SER A 51 -3.13 -12.46 6.60
C SER A 51 -4.46 -12.75 5.88
N VAL A 52 -4.70 -12.12 4.73
CA VAL A 52 -5.91 -12.24 3.90
C VAL A 52 -5.67 -13.16 2.70
#